data_AF-A0A374JUH8-F1
#
_entry.id   AF-A0A374JUH8-F1
#
_cell.length_a   1.000
_cell.length_b   1.000
_cell.length_c   1.000
_cell.angle_alpha   90.00
_cell.angle_beta   90.00
_cell.angle_gamma   90.00
#
_symmetry.space_group_name_H-M   'P 1'
#
loop_
_entity.id
_entity.type
_entity.pdbx_description
1 polymer ?
#
loop_
_entity_poly.entity_id
_entity_poly.type
_entity_poly.pdbx_seq_one_letter_code
_entity_poly.pdbx_strand_id
1 'polypeptide(L)' 'MHEAVIRCSICTGEQVAGFKNRQDGSFVGVMVIKSDDDLEYFKELYGVEKVRKVY' A
#
# COMPACT_ATOMS: atom_id res chain seq x y z
N MET A 1 -3.23 -15.33 1.46
CA MET A 1 -1.90 -14.67 1.47
C MET A 1 -2.12 -13.23 1.06
N HIS A 2 -1.75 -12.29 1.92
CA HIS A 2 -1.91 -10.86 1.65
C HIS A 2 -0.56 -10.27 1.22
N GLU A 3 -0.59 -9.38 0.24
CA GLU A 3 0.59 -8.66 -0.25
C GLU A 3 0.44 -7.19 0.08
N ALA A 4 1.49 -6.59 0.65
CA ALA A 4 1.52 -5.15 0.87
C ALA A 4 1.67 -4.43 -0.47
N VAL A 5 0.73 -3.55 -0.78
CA VAL A 5 0.71 -2.78 -2.02
C VAL A 5 0.35 -1.32 -1.75
N ILE A 6 0.84 -0.43 -2.61
CA ILE A 6 0.43 0.96 -2.68
C ILE A 6 -0.44 1.11 -3.92
N ARG A 7 -1.71 1.43 -3.74
CA ARG A 7 -2.59 1.80 -4.85
C ARG A 7 -2.42 3.29 -5.13
N CYS A 8 -1.99 3.63 -6.33
CA CYS A 8 -1.88 5.01 -6.80
C CYS A 8 -3.07 5.34 -7.70
N SER A 9 -3.83 6.37 -7.35
CA SER A 9 -4.93 6.86 -8.17
C SER A 9 -4.37 7.66 -9.34
N ILE A 10 -4.61 7.20 -10.57
CA ILE A 10 -4.15 7.87 -11.79
C ILE A 10 -4.84 9.25 -11.96
N CYS A 11 -6.06 9.39 -11.43
CA CYS A 11 -6.85 10.62 -11.57
C CYS A 11 -6.48 11.69 -10.53
N THR A 12 -6.05 11.30 -9.33
CA THR A 12 -5.81 12.23 -8.21
C THR A 12 -4.37 12.27 -7.71
N GLY A 13 -3.54 11.30 -8.11
CA GLY A 13 -2.18 11.12 -7.59
C GLY A 13 -2.15 10.60 -6.14
N GLU A 14 -3.30 10.30 -5.55
CA GLU A 14 -3.37 9.78 -4.18
C GLU A 14 -2.76 8.38 -4.11
N GLN A 15 -1.84 8.18 -3.17
CA GLN A 15 -1.23 6.89 -2.90
C GLN A 15 -1.78 6.34 -1.58
N VAL A 16 -2.32 5.13 -1.60
CA VAL A 16 -2.85 4.44 -0.42
C VAL A 16 -2.13 3.12 -0.24
N ALA A 17 -1.38 2.98 0.86
CA ALA A 17 -0.80 1.73 1.30
C ALA A 17 -1.86 0.83 1.94
N GLY A 18 -1.79 -0.45 1.63
CA GLY A 18 -2.75 -1.43 2.06
C GLY A 18 -2.33 -2.84 1.72
N PHE A 19 -3.26 -3.77 1.95
CA PHE A 19 -3.05 -5.18 1.71
C PHE A 19 -3.98 -5.65 0.60
N LYS A 20 -3.40 -6.31 -0.41
CA LYS A 20 -4.16 -6.99 -1.45
C LYS A 20 -4.18 -8.48 -1.19
N ASN A 21 -5.37 -9.06 -1.11
CA ASN A 21 -5.52 -10.50 -1.04
C ASN A 21 -5.25 -11.10 -2.43
N ARG A 22 -4.34 -12.08 -2.49
CA ARG A 22 -3.96 -12.75 -3.73
C ARG A 22 -5.01 -13.71 -4.27
N GLN A 23 -5.95 -14.17 -3.44
CA GLN A 23 -6.98 -15.14 -3.83
C GLN A 23 -8.16 -14.49 -4.54
N ASP A 24 -8.70 -13.41 -3.98
CA ASP A 24 -9.91 -12.73 -4.49
C ASP A 24 -9.59 -11.36 -5.13
N GLY A 25 -8.36 -10.86 -5.00
CA GLY A 25 -7.94 -9.56 -5.51
C GLY A 25 -8.43 -8.36 -4.68
N SER A 26 -9.12 -8.58 -3.56
CA SER A 26 -9.62 -7.53 -2.68
C SER A 26 -8.46 -6.70 -2.10
N PHE A 27 -8.68 -5.39 -2.00
CA PHE A 27 -7.70 -4.45 -1.46
C PHE A 27 -8.29 -3.75 -0.24
N VAL A 28 -7.54 -3.77 0.86
CA VAL A 28 -7.85 -3.05 2.09
C VAL A 28 -6.80 -1.96 2.27
N GLY A 29 -7.20 -0.71 2.04
CA GLY A 29 -6.37 0.46 2.31
C GLY A 29 -6.33 0.74 3.80
N VAL A 30 -5.14 0.96 4.34
CA VAL A 30 -4.94 1.22 5.78
C VAL A 30 -4.29 2.57 6.04
N MET A 31 -3.52 3.11 5.08
CA MET A 31 -2.80 4.35 5.25
C MET A 31 -2.66 5.12 3.95
N VAL A 32 -2.84 6.44 4.00
CA VAL A 32 -2.50 7.34 2.88
C VAL A 32 -1.02 7.67 2.95
N ILE A 33 -0.32 7.54 1.83
CA ILE A 33 1.10 7.84 1.67
C ILE A 33 1.24 9.16 0.93
N LYS A 34 1.83 10.17 1.58
CA LYS A 34 2.10 11.48 0.97
C LYS A 34 3.60 11.73 0.79
N SER A 35 4.43 11.03 1.55
CA SER A 35 5.88 11.15 1.58
C SER A 35 6.55 9.79 1.70
N ASP A 36 7.86 9.76 1.50
CA ASP A 36 8.65 8.53 1.70
C ASP A 36 8.70 8.14 3.20
N ASP A 37 8.64 9.10 4.11
CA ASP A 37 8.54 8.87 5.56
C ASP A 37 7.27 8.08 5.92
N ASP A 38 6.13 8.40 5.30
CA ASP A 38 4.88 7.64 5.49
C ASP A 38 5.04 6.19 5.04
N LEU A 39 5.81 5.96 3.97
CA LEU A 39 6.07 4.62 3.45
C LEU A 39 7.00 3.84 4.37
N GLU A 40 8.06 4.47 4.90
CA GLU A 40 8.92 3.83 5.90
C GLU A 40 8.14 3.50 7.16
N TYR A 41 7.34 4.43 7.65
CA TYR A 41 6.46 4.20 8.80
C TYR A 41 5.48 3.03 8.55
N PHE A 42 4.88 2.95 7.37
CA PHE A 42 4.03 1.81 7.01
C PHE A 42 4.81 0.48 7.02
N LYS A 43 6.04 0.47 6.51
CA LYS A 43 6.90 -0.72 6.52
C LYS A 43 7.24 -1.18 7.93
N GLU A 44 7.58 -0.24 8.81
CA GLU A 44 7.89 -0.51 10.21
C GLU A 44 6.65 -0.99 10.98
N LEU A 45 5.53 -0.29 10.82
CA LEU A 45 4.28 -0.58 11.54
C LEU A 45 3.76 -2.00 11.26
N TYR A 46 3.89 -2.46 10.02
CA TYR A 46 3.41 -3.78 9.60
C TYR A 46 4.52 -4.82 9.41
N GLY A 47 5.78 -4.46 9.66
CA GLY A 47 6.94 -5.36 9.48
C GLY A 47 7.11 -5.85 8.04
N VAL A 48 6.82 -5.01 7.04
CA VAL A 48 6.88 -5.37 5.62
C VAL A 48 8.11 -4.79 4.95
N GLU A 49 8.97 -5.64 4.39
CA GLU A 49 10.17 -5.17 3.68
C GLU A 49 9.86 -4.65 2.28
N LYS A 50 8.92 -5.29 1.59
CA LYS A 50 8.59 -5.00 0.18
C LYS A 50 7.13 -4.62 0.04
N VAL A 51 6.92 -3.44 -0.54
CA VAL A 51 5.59 -2.90 -0.88
C VAL A 51 5.58 -2.61 -2.37
N ARG A 52 4.66 -3.21 -3.12
CA ARG A 52 4.58 -3.01 -4.58
C ARG A 52 3.62 -1.87 -4.91
N LYS A 53 4.04 -0.94 -5.75
CA LYS A 53 3.14 0.08 -6.31
C LYS A 53 2.28 -0.54 -7.42
N VAL A 54 0.98 -0.34 -7.32
CA VAL A 54 -0.03 -0.72 -8.31
C VAL A 54 -0.78 0.54 -8.74
N TYR A 55 -1.05 0.67 -10.03
CA TYR A 55 -1.72 1.81 -10.66
C TYR A 55 -3.05 1.36 -11.25
#